data_AF-A0AAP2GBT3-F1
#
_entry.id   AF-A0AAP2GBT3-F1
#
_cell.length_a   1.000
_cell.length_b   1.000
_cell.length_c   1.000
_cell.angle_alpha   90.00
_cell.angle_beta   90.00
_cell.angle_gamma   90.00
#
_symmetry.space_group_name_H-M   'P 1'
#
loop_
_entity.id
_entity.type
_entity.pdbx_description
1 polymer ?
#
loop_
_entity_poly.entity_id
_entity_poly.type
_entity_poly.pdbx_seq_one_letter_code
_entity_poly.pdbx_strand_id
1 'polypeptide(L)'
;MTFYFGRGFFRYKVFVGGSMVCWTENRDRGEAYTDSLRGKKLAMFGDPQVWVKVWKGISVGTRMNIFYHVLRDDNRWQVYPTLGTKVQF
;
A
#
# COMPACT_ATOMS: atom_id res chain seq x y z
N MET A 1 -10.01 -7.80 4.59
CA MET A 1 -10.42 -7.84 3.18
C MET A 1 -9.27 -7.34 2.33
N THR A 2 -8.99 -8.01 1.23
CA THR A 2 -7.94 -7.60 0.28
C THR A 2 -8.55 -7.30 -1.07
N PHE A 3 -8.21 -6.14 -1.63
CA PHE A 3 -8.64 -5.65 -2.91
C PHE A 3 -7.44 -5.52 -3.83
N TYR A 4 -7.50 -6.13 -5.00
CA TYR A 4 -6.47 -6.00 -6.03
C TYR A 4 -7.04 -5.24 -7.22
N PHE A 5 -6.26 -4.31 -7.76
CA PHE A 5 -6.63 -3.58 -8.97
C PHE A 5 -5.44 -3.41 -9.89
N GLY A 6 -5.73 -3.38 -11.19
CA GLY A 6 -4.72 -3.23 -12.22
C GLY A 6 -5.36 -2.86 -13.53
N ARG A 7 -4.92 -1.77 -14.15
CA ARG A 7 -5.38 -1.33 -15.46
C ARG A 7 -4.26 -0.68 -16.24
N GLY A 8 -4.10 -1.14 -17.48
CA GLY A 8 -3.25 -0.50 -18.48
C GLY A 8 -4.01 0.59 -19.24
N PHE A 9 -3.35 1.70 -19.48
CA PHE A 9 -3.83 2.84 -20.27
C PHE A 9 -2.87 3.10 -21.45
N PHE A 10 -3.36 3.79 -22.48
CA PHE A 10 -2.58 4.19 -23.66
C PHE A 10 -1.81 3.03 -24.33
N ARG A 11 -2.49 1.93 -24.66
CA ARG A 11 -1.88 0.70 -25.20
C ARG A 11 -0.76 0.15 -24.27
N TYR A 12 -1.03 0.09 -22.96
CA TYR A 12 -0.09 -0.37 -21.93
C TYR A 12 1.22 0.45 -21.84
N LYS A 13 1.19 1.71 -22.27
CA LYS A 13 2.29 2.66 -21.97
C LYS A 13 2.27 3.10 -20.52
N VAL A 14 1.09 3.22 -19.91
CA VAL A 14 0.95 3.51 -18.49
C VAL A 14 0.20 2.35 -17.84
N PHE A 15 0.75 1.81 -16.78
CA PHE A 15 0.12 0.76 -15.99
C PHE A 15 -0.07 1.28 -14.57
N VAL A 16 -1.31 1.24 -14.09
CA VAL A 16 -1.64 1.56 -12.70
C VAL A 16 -2.20 0.30 -12.08
N GLY A 17 -1.73 -0.05 -10.90
CA GLY A 17 -2.28 -1.18 -10.15
C GLY A 17 -1.83 -1.16 -8.71
N GLY A 18 -2.10 -2.24 -7.99
CA GLY A 18 -1.69 -2.40 -6.60
C GLY A 18 -2.70 -3.24 -5.83
N SER A 19 -2.46 -3.32 -4.53
CA SER A 19 -3.39 -3.94 -3.60
C SER A 19 -3.70 -3.01 -2.44
N MET A 20 -4.86 -3.23 -1.82
CA MET A 20 -5.25 -2.60 -0.58
C MET A 20 -5.82 -3.67 0.33
N VAL A 21 -5.33 -3.72 1.56
CA VAL A 21 -5.75 -4.63 2.61
C VAL A 21 -6.28 -3.80 3.76
N CYS A 22 -7.50 -4.09 4.20
CA CYS A 22 -8.13 -3.42 5.33
C CYS A 22 -8.72 -4.46 6.28
N TRP A 23 -8.53 -4.25 7.58
CA TRP A 23 -9.06 -5.09 8.64
C TRP A 23 -9.31 -4.29 9.91
N THR A 24 -10.14 -4.83 10.79
CA THR A 24 -10.35 -4.27 12.12
C THR A 24 -9.62 -5.13 13.13
N GLU A 25 -8.91 -4.50 14.06
CA GLU A 25 -8.23 -5.16 15.17
C GLU A 25 -8.66 -4.55 16.50
N ASN A 26 -8.46 -5.28 17.59
CA ASN A 26 -8.67 -4.74 18.92
C ASN A 26 -7.60 -3.70 19.24
N ARG A 27 -7.98 -2.65 19.98
CA ARG A 27 -7.00 -1.70 20.50
C ARG A 27 -6.13 -2.35 21.57
N ASP A 28 -6.74 -3.17 22.41
CA ASP A 28 -6.06 -4.07 23.31
C ASP A 28 -5.51 -5.28 22.53
N ARG A 29 -4.18 -5.41 22.53
CA ARG A 29 -3.44 -6.51 21.89
C ARG A 29 -3.02 -7.59 22.90
N GLY A 30 -3.42 -7.48 24.17
CA GLY A 30 -2.97 -8.35 25.25
C GLY A 30 -1.59 -7.99 25.80
N GLU A 31 -1.07 -6.81 25.47
CA GLU A 31 0.18 -6.27 26.01
C GLU A 31 -0.09 -5.28 27.14
N ALA A 32 0.80 -5.22 28.15
CA ALA A 32 0.66 -4.32 29.30
C ALA A 32 0.51 -2.84 28.90
N TYR A 33 1.06 -2.44 27.75
CA TYR A 33 0.92 -1.08 27.20
C TYR A 33 -0.47 -0.79 26.62
N THR A 34 -1.20 -1.83 26.17
CA THR A 34 -2.50 -1.72 25.48
C THR A 34 -3.69 -2.19 26.30
N ASP A 35 -3.46 -2.77 27.48
CA ASP A 35 -4.48 -3.40 28.35
C ASP A 35 -5.60 -2.43 28.78
N SER A 36 -5.29 -1.13 28.87
CA SER A 36 -6.29 -0.09 29.18
C SER A 36 -7.14 0.35 27.98
N LEU A 37 -6.79 -0.06 26.76
CA LEU A 37 -7.40 0.44 25.53
C LEU A 37 -8.62 -0.38 25.12
N ARG A 38 -9.81 0.20 25.29
CA ARG A 38 -11.07 -0.43 24.86
C ARG A 38 -11.45 -0.06 23.43
N GLY A 39 -12.05 -1.01 22.71
CA GLY A 39 -12.65 -0.81 21.39
C GLY A 39 -11.89 -1.46 20.23
N LYS A 40 -12.37 -1.16 19.02
CA LYS A 40 -11.81 -1.63 17.74
C LYS A 40 -11.07 -0.48 17.06
N LYS A 41 -10.03 -0.80 16.29
CA LYS A 41 -9.39 0.13 15.36
C LYS A 41 -9.37 -0.45 13.95
N LEU A 42 -9.42 0.43 12.97
CA LEU A 42 -9.25 0.07 11.56
C LEU A 42 -7.78 0.16 11.22
N ALA A 43 -7.21 -0.93 10.73
CA ALA A 43 -5.87 -1.01 10.18
C ALA A 43 -5.95 -1.18 8.66
N MET A 44 -5.08 -0.49 7.95
CA MET A 44 -5.04 -0.51 6.50
C MET A 44 -3.61 -0.49 5.97
N PHE A 45 -3.39 -1.30 4.94
CA PHE A 45 -2.17 -1.34 4.15
C PHE A 45 -2.54 -1.19 2.67
N GLY A 46 -1.76 -0.46 1.90
CA GLY A 46 -1.92 -0.39 0.46
C GLY A 46 -0.59 -0.22 -0.24
N ASP A 47 -0.48 -0.82 -1.43
CA ASP A 47 0.71 -0.72 -2.27
C ASP A 47 0.38 -0.26 -3.71
N PRO A 48 -0.26 0.91 -3.89
CA PRO A 48 -0.50 1.45 -5.22
C PRO A 48 0.81 1.67 -5.98
N GLN A 49 0.81 1.29 -7.24
CA GLN A 49 1.93 1.36 -8.15
C GLN A 49 1.51 1.96 -9.50
N VAL A 50 2.41 2.75 -10.07
CA VAL A 50 2.27 3.38 -11.37
C VAL A 50 3.56 3.15 -12.14
N TRP A 51 3.45 2.58 -13.33
CA TRP A 51 4.58 2.25 -14.20
C TRP A 51 4.36 2.86 -15.58
N VAL A 52 5.36 3.57 -16.10
CA VAL A 52 5.34 4.18 -17.43
C VAL A 52 6.41 3.51 -18.28
N LYS A 53 6.02 2.94 -19.41
CA LYS A 53 6.93 2.34 -20.39
C LYS A 53 7.65 3.45 -21.15
N VAL A 54 8.96 3.54 -20.97
CA VAL A 54 9.84 4.56 -21.58
C VAL A 54 10.51 4.01 -22.85
N TRP A 55 10.89 2.74 -22.84
CA TRP A 55 11.52 2.06 -23.97
C TRP A 55 10.99 0.63 -24.13
N LYS A 56 11.34 -0.05 -25.23
CA LYS A 56 11.09 -1.49 -25.40
C LYS A 56 11.73 -2.26 -24.24
N GLY A 57 10.90 -2.84 -23.37
CA GLY A 57 11.36 -3.61 -22.20
C GLY A 57 11.73 -2.78 -20.97
N ILE A 58 11.70 -1.44 -21.02
CA ILE A 58 12.05 -0.59 -19.85
C ILE A 58 10.83 0.25 -19.44
N SER A 59 10.47 0.15 -18.17
CA SER A 59 9.44 0.99 -17.55
C SER A 59 10.02 1.70 -16.33
N VAL A 60 9.69 2.96 -16.15
CA VAL A 60 10.04 3.75 -14.96
C VAL A 60 8.76 4.08 -14.23
N GLY A 61 8.78 4.04 -12.91
CA GLY A 61 7.57 4.20 -12.14
C GLY A 61 7.81 4.41 -10.67
N THR A 62 6.70 4.38 -9.95
CA THR A 62 6.65 4.50 -8.51
C THR A 62 5.81 3.39 -7.93
N ARG A 63 6.22 2.88 -6.79
CA ARG A 63 5.40 2.07 -5.89
C ARG A 63 5.33 2.82 -4.58
N MET A 64 4.13 3.09 -4.09
CA MET A 64 3.92 3.76 -2.82
C MET A 64 3.41 2.73 -1.82
N ASN A 65 4.05 2.62 -0.65
CA ASN A 65 3.50 1.85 0.46
C ASN A 65 2.76 2.79 1.41
N ILE A 66 1.50 2.49 1.69
CA ILE A 66 0.61 3.28 2.53
C ILE A 66 0.21 2.43 3.73
N PHE A 67 0.41 2.96 4.93
CA PHE A 67 0.05 2.30 6.19
C PHE A 67 -0.81 3.22 7.05
N TYR A 68 -1.84 2.65 7.68
CA TYR A 68 -2.68 3.29 8.67
C TYR A 68 -2.94 2.31 9.82
N HIS A 69 -2.52 2.68 11.04
CA HIS A 69 -2.55 1.80 12.23
C HIS A 69 -1.82 0.46 12.14
N VAL A 70 -0.92 0.29 11.16
CA VAL A 70 -0.14 -0.95 10.99
C VAL A 70 1.21 -0.85 11.69
N LEU A 71 1.98 0.20 11.41
CA LEU A 71 3.33 0.39 11.97
C LEU A 71 3.33 1.16 13.29
N ARG A 72 2.26 1.92 13.56
CA ARG A 72 2.09 2.74 14.76
C ARG A 72 0.63 2.76 15.18
N ASP A 73 0.38 2.99 16.46
CA ASP A 73 -0.96 3.04 17.05
C ASP A 73 -1.60 4.45 17.03
N ASP A 74 -0.87 5.46 16.55
CA ASP A 74 -1.41 6.80 16.34
C ASP A 74 -2.19 6.90 15.03
N ASN A 75 -3.19 7.79 14.99
CA ASN A 75 -4.04 8.04 13.82
C ASN A 75 -3.29 8.80 12.72
N ARG A 76 -2.17 8.25 12.24
CA ARG A 76 -1.31 8.84 11.23
C ARG A 76 -1.17 7.93 10.02
N TRP A 77 -1.27 8.55 8.85
CA TRP A 77 -0.95 7.94 7.58
C TRP A 77 0.56 7.94 7.39
N GLN A 78 1.12 6.78 7.08
CA GLN A 78 2.53 6.63 6.75
C GLN A 78 2.62 6.23 5.28
N VAL A 79 3.19 7.12 4.47
CA VAL A 79 3.32 6.96 3.02
C VAL A 79 4.79 6.94 2.66
N TYR A 80 5.22 5.85 2.03
CA TYR A 80 6.60 5.64 1.59
C TYR A 80 6.61 5.51 0.08
N PRO A 81 6.84 6.61 -0.65
CA PRO A 81 6.98 6.57 -2.10
C PRO A 81 8.36 6.01 -2.47
N THR A 82 8.37 5.04 -3.37
CA THR A 82 9.61 4.46 -3.91
C THR A 82 9.60 4.61 -5.42
N LEU A 83 10.61 5.30 -5.95
CA LEU A 83 10.86 5.36 -7.39
C LEU A 83 11.68 4.15 -7.83
N GLY A 84 11.40 3.62 -9.00
CA GLY A 84 12.11 2.47 -9.53
C GLY A 84 12.03 2.32 -11.04
N THR A 85 12.88 1.44 -11.54
CA THR A 85 12.92 1.03 -12.96
C THR A 85 12.66 -0.46 -13.04
N LYS A 86 11.76 -0.86 -13.93
CA LYS A 86 11.43 -2.24 -14.24
C LYS A 86 11.96 -2.59 -15.62
N VAL A 87 12.83 -3.59 -15.69
CA VAL A 87 13.33 -4.16 -16.94
C VAL A 87 12.61 -5.49 -17.17
N GLN A 88 12.08 -5.67 -18.37
CA GLN A 88 11.40 -6.88 -18.82
C GLN A 88 12.23 -7.46 -19.97
N PHE A 89 12.92 -8.56 -19.67
CA PHE A 89 13.74 -9.32 -20.61
C PHE A 89 12.86 -10.21 -21.50
#